data_AF-A0A349B9P9-F1
#
_entry.id   AF-A0A349B9P9-F1
#
_cell.length_a   1.000
_cell.length_b   1.000
_cell.length_c   1.000
_cell.angle_alpha   90.00
_cell.angle_beta   90.00
_cell.angle_gamma   90.00
#
_symmetry.space_group_name_H-M   'P 1'
#
loop_
_entity.id
_entity.type
_entity.pdbx_description
1 polymer ?
#
loop_
_entity_poly.entity_id
_entity_poly.type
_entity_poly.pdbx_seq_one_letter_code
_entity_poly.pdbx_strand_id
1 'polypeptide(L)'
;ILWFGWFGFNAGGTGLGDGNSALGATALMNTFLAASAGMFAWLLVERVRDGHFTVLGACSGVVAGLVAITPAAAYVGGLAGIAFGAAAGVCCYGAIQLKYRFGYDDSLDVVGVHMVGGIVGGVLIGFFADAGIVGGGPEHEGLFFGGGADLLVEQIVSIVVVLVFSFVVTT
;
A
#
# COMPACT_ATOMS: atom_id res chain seq x y z
N ILE A 1 -5.91 1.97 16.90
CA ILE A 1 -6.57 0.64 16.75
C ILE A 1 -6.32 0.02 15.38
N LEU A 2 -6.44 0.78 14.28
CA LEU A 2 -6.26 0.25 12.92
C LEU A 2 -4.89 -0.41 12.70
N TRP A 3 -3.79 0.23 13.09
CA TRP A 3 -2.44 -0.36 12.93
C TRP A 3 -2.32 -1.71 13.65
N PHE A 4 -2.79 -1.80 14.91
CA PHE A 4 -2.82 -3.07 15.64
C PHE A 4 -3.67 -4.13 14.92
N GLY A 5 -4.87 -3.78 14.47
CA GLY A 5 -5.74 -4.70 13.71
C GLY A 5 -5.13 -5.13 12.37
N TRP A 6 -4.35 -4.25 11.73
CA TRP A 6 -3.74 -4.51 10.43
C TRP A 6 -2.66 -5.59 10.47
N PHE A 7 -2.04 -5.81 11.64
CA PHE A 7 -1.19 -6.98 11.85
C PHE A 7 -1.96 -8.28 11.63
N GLY A 8 -3.15 -8.39 12.24
CA GLY A 8 -4.04 -9.54 12.02
C GLY A 8 -4.58 -9.60 10.59
N PHE A 9 -4.85 -8.44 9.97
CA PHE A 9 -5.33 -8.38 8.59
C PHE A 9 -4.30 -8.94 7.60
N ASN A 10 -3.07 -8.44 7.62
CA ASN A 10 -2.03 -8.83 6.68
C ASN A 10 -1.40 -10.19 7.02
N ALA A 11 -1.05 -10.42 8.29
CA ALA A 11 -0.43 -11.68 8.70
C ALA A 11 -1.45 -12.83 8.79
N GLY A 12 -2.68 -12.54 9.20
CA GLY A 12 -3.77 -13.52 9.18
C GLY A 12 -4.14 -13.97 7.76
N GLY A 13 -4.05 -13.04 6.80
CA GLY A 13 -4.32 -13.30 5.38
C GLY A 13 -3.40 -14.35 4.74
N THR A 14 -2.26 -14.69 5.36
CA THR A 14 -1.36 -15.74 4.85
C THR A 14 -1.84 -17.17 5.17
N GLY A 15 -2.97 -17.31 5.88
CA GLY A 15 -3.45 -18.60 6.38
C GLY A 15 -2.54 -19.10 7.50
N LEU A 16 -2.75 -18.57 8.71
CA LEU A 16 -2.00 -18.93 9.93
C LEU A 16 -2.30 -20.39 10.35
N GLY A 17 -1.69 -21.34 9.65
CA GLY A 17 -1.69 -22.78 9.92
C GLY A 17 -0.31 -23.41 9.69
N ASP A 18 -0.17 -24.68 10.05
CA ASP A 18 1.10 -25.44 10.09
C ASP A 18 1.88 -25.35 8.76
N GLY A 19 2.89 -24.47 8.72
CA GLY A 19 3.81 -24.28 7.58
C GLY A 19 4.06 -22.83 7.16
N ASN A 20 3.13 -21.90 7.43
CA ASN A 20 3.18 -20.52 6.89
C ASN A 20 3.63 -19.44 7.89
N SER A 21 4.22 -19.82 9.03
CA SER A 21 4.63 -18.88 10.07
C SER A 21 5.68 -17.86 9.61
N ALA A 22 6.56 -18.25 8.68
CA ALA A 22 7.54 -17.36 8.08
C ALA A 22 6.88 -16.27 7.22
N LEU A 23 5.86 -16.62 6.41
CA LEU A 23 5.09 -15.66 5.62
C LEU A 23 4.33 -14.67 6.51
N GLY A 24 3.73 -15.17 7.59
CA GLY A 24 3.07 -14.32 8.58
C GLY A 24 4.03 -13.32 9.23
N ALA A 25 5.25 -13.76 9.58
CA ALA A 25 6.28 -12.88 10.12
C ALA A 25 6.74 -11.82 9.12
N THR A 26 6.93 -12.19 7.85
CA THR A 26 7.23 -11.25 6.76
C THR A 26 6.11 -10.21 6.61
N ALA A 27 4.85 -10.65 6.60
CA ALA A 27 3.69 -9.77 6.53
C ALA A 27 3.62 -8.79 7.70
N LEU A 28 3.87 -9.25 8.93
CA LEU A 28 3.94 -8.38 10.11
C LEU A 28 5.02 -7.30 9.96
N MET A 29 6.23 -7.71 9.55
CA MET A 29 7.36 -6.80 9.39
C MET A 29 7.08 -5.73 8.33
N ASN A 30 6.63 -6.15 7.14
CA ASN A 30 6.28 -5.24 6.06
C ASN A 30 5.16 -4.28 6.45
N THR A 31 4.16 -4.77 7.19
CA THR A 31 3.07 -3.93 7.73
C THR A 31 3.59 -2.85 8.66
N PHE A 32 4.52 -3.18 9.56
CA PHE A 32 5.12 -2.21 10.47
C PHE A 32 6.00 -1.19 9.73
N LEU A 33 6.85 -1.64 8.81
CA LEU A 33 7.75 -0.79 8.05
C LEU A 33 7.00 0.18 7.15
N ALA A 34 5.97 -0.30 6.44
CA ALA A 34 5.18 0.54 5.55
C ALA A 34 4.36 1.59 6.31
N ALA A 35 3.73 1.21 7.41
CA ALA A 35 3.01 2.16 8.27
C ALA A 35 3.95 3.26 8.80
N SER A 36 5.14 2.87 9.27
CA SER A 36 6.15 3.81 9.77
C SER A 36 6.66 4.73 8.67
N ALA A 37 7.00 4.19 7.51
CA ALA A 37 7.51 4.96 6.37
C ALA A 37 6.44 5.89 5.79
N GLY A 38 5.17 5.45 5.72
CA GLY A 38 4.05 6.28 5.28
C GLY A 38 3.81 7.46 6.21
N MET A 39 3.88 7.24 7.53
CA MET A 39 3.82 8.32 8.51
C MET A 39 4.93 9.35 8.30
N PHE A 40 6.19 8.92 8.18
CA PHE A 40 7.32 9.84 8.00
C PHE A 40 7.26 10.58 6.67
N ALA A 41 6.95 9.89 5.57
CA ALA A 41 6.87 10.51 4.25
C ALA A 41 5.74 11.53 4.19
N TRP A 42 4.57 11.22 4.75
CA TRP A 42 3.46 12.16 4.85
C TRP A 42 3.85 13.41 5.63
N LEU A 43 4.38 13.23 6.84
CA LEU A 43 4.81 14.32 7.70
C LEU A 43 5.88 15.20 7.03
N LEU A 44 6.80 14.59 6.27
CA LEU A 44 7.80 15.34 5.52
C LEU A 44 7.16 16.19 4.43
N VAL A 45 6.24 15.64 3.65
CA VAL A 45 5.53 16.38 2.59
C VAL A 45 4.67 17.49 3.19
N GLU A 46 3.91 17.18 4.24
CA GLU A 46 3.09 18.15 4.99
C GLU A 46 3.96 19.29 5.53
N ARG A 47 5.12 18.96 6.11
CA ARG A 47 6.05 19.97 6.63
C ARG A 47 6.63 20.87 5.55
N VAL A 48 6.93 20.32 4.38
CA VAL A 48 7.47 21.08 3.25
C VAL A 48 6.39 21.98 2.63
N ARG A 49 5.16 21.49 2.49
CA ARG A 49 4.09 22.22 1.80
C ARG A 49 3.30 23.17 2.71
N ASP A 50 2.92 22.69 3.89
CA ASP A 50 2.04 23.40 4.83
C ASP A 50 2.81 24.04 6.00
N GLY A 51 4.10 23.73 6.15
CA GLY A 51 5.00 24.40 7.09
C GLY A 51 5.01 23.83 8.51
N HIS A 52 4.16 22.85 8.82
CA HIS A 52 4.05 22.23 10.14
C HIS A 52 3.78 20.72 10.06
N PHE A 53 3.96 20.02 11.19
CA PHE A 53 3.59 18.61 11.35
C PHE A 53 2.25 18.52 12.09
N THR A 54 1.36 17.63 11.66
CA THR A 54 0.09 17.39 12.34
C THR A 54 -0.09 15.94 12.77
N VAL A 55 -0.82 15.73 13.87
CA VAL A 55 -1.17 14.37 14.34
C VAL A 55 -2.11 13.68 13.37
N LEU A 56 -3.03 14.43 12.75
CA LEU A 56 -3.93 13.90 11.71
C LEU A 56 -3.15 13.47 10.46
N GLY A 57 -2.15 14.24 10.06
CA GLY A 57 -1.22 13.89 8.99
C GLY A 57 -0.43 12.63 9.30
N ALA A 58 0.11 12.52 10.52
CA ALA A 58 0.77 11.30 10.98
C ALA A 58 -0.16 10.08 10.89
N CYS A 59 -1.39 10.18 11.41
CA CYS A 59 -2.37 9.09 11.34
C CYS A 59 -2.76 8.74 9.88
N SER A 60 -2.91 9.75 9.02
CA SER A 60 -3.24 9.54 7.60
C SER A 60 -2.10 8.85 6.85
N GLY A 61 -0.85 9.25 7.12
CA GLY A 61 0.34 8.60 6.59
C GLY A 61 0.48 7.15 7.04
N VAL A 62 0.17 6.84 8.31
CA VAL A 62 0.11 5.46 8.80
C VAL A 62 -0.88 4.65 7.97
N VAL A 63 -2.12 5.13 7.79
CA VAL A 63 -3.16 4.40 7.04
C VAL A 63 -2.78 4.26 5.58
N ALA A 64 -2.23 5.30 4.95
CA ALA A 64 -1.77 5.24 3.56
C ALA A 64 -0.71 4.13 3.35
N GLY A 65 0.27 4.04 4.25
CA GLY A 65 1.28 2.98 4.20
C GLY A 65 0.70 1.58 4.44
N LEU A 66 -0.24 1.45 5.38
CA LEU A 66 -0.95 0.19 5.64
C LEU A 66 -1.78 -0.28 4.44
N VAL A 67 -2.52 0.64 3.80
CA VAL A 67 -3.29 0.35 2.58
C VAL A 67 -2.34 -0.11 1.48
N ALA A 68 -1.26 0.62 1.22
CA ALA A 68 -0.37 0.31 0.10
C ALA A 68 0.34 -1.03 0.25
N ILE A 69 0.76 -1.43 1.46
CA ILE A 69 1.44 -2.72 1.65
C ILE A 69 0.49 -3.91 1.67
N THR A 70 -0.81 -3.68 1.86
CA THR A 70 -1.82 -4.75 1.98
C THR A 70 -1.76 -5.82 0.88
N PRO A 71 -1.75 -5.50 -0.42
CA PRO A 71 -1.68 -6.53 -1.46
C PRO A 71 -0.35 -7.30 -1.45
N ALA A 72 0.70 -6.74 -0.86
CA ALA A 72 2.08 -7.18 -1.03
C ALA A 72 2.73 -7.70 0.27
N ALA A 73 2.01 -7.68 1.40
CA ALA A 73 2.61 -7.83 2.72
C ALA A 73 3.43 -9.13 2.88
N ALA A 74 2.98 -10.23 2.30
CA ALA A 74 3.67 -11.52 2.32
C ALA A 74 4.45 -11.85 1.04
N TYR A 75 4.50 -10.93 0.07
CA TYR A 75 5.08 -11.15 -1.25
C TYR A 75 6.37 -10.36 -1.49
N VAL A 76 6.77 -9.49 -0.56
CA VAL A 76 7.94 -8.61 -0.71
C VAL A 76 8.91 -8.77 0.46
N GLY A 77 10.20 -8.60 0.18
CA GLY A 77 11.28 -8.87 1.13
C GLY A 77 12.03 -7.64 1.62
N GLY A 78 12.81 -7.83 2.68
CA GLY A 78 13.79 -6.85 3.16
C GLY A 78 13.16 -5.50 3.51
N LEU A 79 13.63 -4.44 2.85
CA LEU A 79 13.18 -3.06 3.09
C LEU A 79 12.10 -2.58 2.11
N ALA A 80 11.53 -3.48 1.30
CA ALA A 80 10.50 -3.11 0.32
C ALA A 80 9.30 -2.41 0.97
N GLY A 81 8.88 -2.84 2.17
CA GLY A 81 7.79 -2.17 2.92
C GLY A 81 8.01 -0.67 3.12
N ILE A 82 9.26 -0.20 3.27
CA ILE A 82 9.58 1.23 3.38
C ILE A 82 9.24 1.96 2.08
N ALA A 83 9.55 1.37 0.91
CA ALA A 83 9.26 1.97 -0.39
C ALA A 83 7.74 2.11 -0.60
N PHE A 84 6.96 1.09 -0.23
CA PHE A 84 5.50 1.13 -0.29
C PHE A 84 4.93 2.22 0.60
N GLY A 85 5.36 2.25 1.86
CA GLY A 85 4.94 3.28 2.81
C GLY A 85 5.28 4.68 2.34
N ALA A 86 6.53 4.91 1.97
CA ALA A 86 7.01 6.22 1.55
C ALA A 86 6.30 6.73 0.30
N ALA A 87 6.15 5.88 -0.73
CA ALA A 87 5.43 6.24 -1.95
C ALA A 87 3.96 6.59 -1.65
N ALA A 88 3.29 5.77 -0.84
CA ALA A 88 1.90 6.00 -0.46
C ALA A 88 1.74 7.29 0.37
N GLY A 89 2.64 7.55 1.32
CA GLY A 89 2.61 8.77 2.13
C GLY A 89 2.67 10.05 1.27
N VAL A 90 3.52 10.05 0.23
CA VAL A 90 3.62 11.17 -0.71
C VAL A 90 2.40 11.26 -1.62
N CYS A 91 2.03 10.15 -2.27
CA CYS A 91 0.96 10.13 -3.27
C CYS A 91 -0.42 10.40 -2.66
N CYS A 92 -0.75 9.79 -1.53
CA CYS A 92 -2.03 9.97 -0.85
C CYS A 92 -2.17 11.38 -0.27
N TYR A 93 -1.10 11.96 0.28
CA TYR A 93 -1.12 13.37 0.67
C TYR A 93 -1.47 14.24 -0.54
N GLY A 94 -0.78 14.09 -1.66
CA GLY A 94 -1.05 14.85 -2.88
C GLY A 94 -2.47 14.68 -3.42
N ALA A 95 -3.00 13.45 -3.35
CA ALA A 95 -4.35 13.12 -3.79
C ALA A 95 -5.44 13.85 -2.98
N ILE A 96 -5.30 13.93 -1.66
CA ILE A 96 -6.24 14.68 -0.81
C ILE A 96 -6.31 16.15 -1.24
N GLN A 97 -5.20 16.72 -1.70
CA GLN A 97 -5.15 18.12 -2.10
C GLN A 97 -6.00 18.40 -3.34
N LEU A 98 -6.30 17.38 -4.13
CA LEU A 98 -7.16 17.49 -5.30
C LEU A 98 -8.61 17.83 -4.92
N LYS A 99 -9.08 17.44 -3.73
CA LYS A 99 -10.43 17.80 -3.26
C LYS A 99 -10.60 19.30 -3.09
N TYR A 100 -9.59 19.99 -2.58
CA TYR A 100 -9.57 21.45 -2.47
C TYR A 100 -9.43 22.14 -3.83
N ARG A 101 -8.74 21.49 -4.78
CA ARG A 101 -8.58 22.03 -6.14
C ARG A 101 -9.85 21.90 -6.99
N PHE A 102 -10.54 20.76 -6.89
CA PHE A 102 -11.70 20.44 -7.72
C PHE A 102 -13.04 20.66 -7.01
N GLY A 103 -13.04 20.94 -5.71
CA GLY A 103 -14.23 21.29 -4.93
C GLY A 103 -15.18 20.13 -4.67
N TYR A 104 -14.69 18.89 -4.65
CA TYR A 104 -15.50 17.72 -4.26
C TYR A 104 -15.38 17.43 -2.76
N ASP A 105 -16.42 16.83 -2.19
CA ASP A 105 -16.46 16.46 -0.77
C ASP A 105 -16.04 15.00 -0.58
N ASP A 106 -14.79 14.83 -0.16
CA ASP A 106 -14.27 13.58 0.43
C ASP A 106 -13.96 13.86 1.90
N SER A 107 -15.02 13.90 2.72
CA SER A 107 -14.94 14.37 4.11
C SER A 107 -14.06 13.48 4.98
N LEU A 108 -13.93 12.20 4.61
CA LEU A 108 -13.14 11.19 5.33
C LEU A 108 -11.82 10.85 4.64
N ASP A 109 -11.47 11.55 3.55
CA ASP A 109 -10.26 11.29 2.75
C ASP A 109 -10.15 9.83 2.25
N VAL A 110 -11.29 9.16 2.05
CA VAL A 110 -11.33 7.73 1.69
C VAL A 110 -10.80 7.53 0.29
N VAL A 111 -11.12 8.41 -0.65
CA VAL A 111 -10.60 8.33 -2.02
C VAL A 111 -9.10 8.63 -1.99
N GLY A 112 -8.70 9.70 -1.31
CA GLY A 112 -7.30 10.11 -1.22
C GLY A 112 -6.38 9.07 -0.57
N VAL A 113 -6.85 8.36 0.46
CA VAL A 113 -6.03 7.38 1.21
C VAL A 113 -6.21 5.96 0.68
N HIS A 114 -7.45 5.47 0.52
CA HIS A 114 -7.70 4.07 0.20
C HIS A 114 -7.61 3.78 -1.29
N MET A 115 -8.21 4.60 -2.15
CA MET A 115 -8.13 4.39 -3.60
C MET A 115 -6.70 4.61 -4.08
N VAL A 116 -6.10 5.77 -3.80
CA VAL A 116 -4.75 6.07 -4.26
C VAL A 116 -3.71 5.18 -3.59
N GLY A 117 -3.84 4.91 -2.29
CA GLY A 117 -2.96 3.96 -1.60
C GLY A 117 -3.04 2.56 -2.19
N GLY A 118 -4.25 2.08 -2.53
CA GLY A 118 -4.46 0.79 -3.17
C GLY A 118 -3.85 0.72 -4.57
N ILE A 119 -3.99 1.78 -5.37
CA ILE A 119 -3.35 1.90 -6.69
C ILE A 119 -1.83 1.85 -6.53
N VAL A 120 -1.26 2.66 -5.63
CA VAL A 120 0.20 2.68 -5.38
C VAL A 120 0.69 1.29 -4.97
N GLY A 121 0.00 0.62 -4.04
CA GLY A 121 0.32 -0.73 -3.59
C GLY A 121 0.27 -1.77 -4.71
N GLY A 122 -0.82 -1.78 -5.48
CA GLY A 122 -1.01 -2.70 -6.60
C GLY A 122 -0.02 -2.47 -7.73
N VAL A 123 0.38 -1.22 -8.01
CA VAL A 123 1.46 -0.96 -8.96
C VAL A 123 2.79 -1.50 -8.41
N LEU A 124 3.13 -1.19 -7.16
CA LEU A 124 4.43 -1.53 -6.58
C LEU A 124 4.66 -3.03 -6.42
N ILE A 125 3.63 -3.84 -6.16
CA ILE A 125 3.82 -5.30 -6.10
C ILE A 125 4.29 -5.87 -7.45
N GLY A 126 3.86 -5.28 -8.58
CA GLY A 126 4.37 -5.65 -9.90
C GLY A 126 5.88 -5.40 -10.10
N PHE A 127 6.48 -4.54 -9.27
CA PHE A 127 7.92 -4.31 -9.27
C PHE A 127 8.66 -5.13 -8.22
N PHE A 128 8.08 -5.25 -7.02
CA PHE A 128 8.77 -5.71 -5.81
C PHE A 128 8.43 -7.12 -5.35
N ALA A 129 7.47 -7.81 -5.98
CA ALA A 129 7.18 -9.20 -5.62
C ALA A 129 8.43 -10.06 -5.77
N ASP A 130 8.67 -10.92 -4.79
CA ASP A 130 9.78 -11.87 -4.75
C ASP A 130 9.18 -13.28 -4.66
N ALA A 131 9.30 -14.04 -5.75
CA ALA A 131 8.72 -15.39 -5.82
C ALA A 131 9.36 -16.36 -4.82
N GLY A 132 10.60 -16.09 -4.41
CA GLY A 132 11.33 -16.85 -3.40
C GLY A 132 10.74 -16.72 -1.99
N ILE A 133 9.94 -15.68 -1.73
CA ILE A 133 9.26 -15.50 -0.44
C ILE A 133 8.02 -16.37 -0.35
N VAL A 134 7.13 -16.31 -1.34
CA VAL A 134 5.86 -17.03 -1.32
C VAL A 134 5.96 -18.48 -1.80
N GLY A 135 7.11 -18.87 -2.37
CA GLY A 135 7.35 -20.22 -2.90
C GLY A 135 6.68 -20.44 -4.27
N GLY A 136 6.63 -19.39 -5.09
CA GLY A 136 5.99 -19.38 -6.41
C GLY A 136 6.97 -19.59 -7.58
N GLY A 137 6.44 -19.59 -8.80
CA GLY A 137 7.21 -19.57 -10.04
C GLY A 137 7.52 -18.15 -10.55
N PRO A 138 8.20 -18.03 -11.72
CA PRO A 138 8.55 -16.76 -12.35
C PRO A 138 7.36 -15.81 -12.59
N GLU A 139 6.15 -16.35 -12.70
CA GLU A 139 4.89 -15.59 -12.83
C GLU A 139 4.55 -14.73 -11.60
N HIS A 140 5.16 -15.01 -10.45
CA HIS A 140 5.01 -14.24 -9.21
C HIS A 140 6.20 -13.33 -8.93
N GLU A 141 7.16 -13.27 -9.85
CA GLU A 141 8.38 -12.50 -9.72
C GLU A 141 8.14 -11.07 -10.23
N GLY A 142 8.53 -10.07 -9.44
CA GLY A 142 8.41 -8.68 -9.80
C GLY A 142 9.43 -8.26 -10.86
N LEU A 143 9.18 -7.11 -11.50
CA LEU A 143 10.07 -6.57 -12.53
C LEU A 143 11.52 -6.40 -12.05
N PHE A 144 11.73 -6.04 -10.78
CA PHE A 144 13.09 -5.86 -10.23
C PHE A 144 13.84 -7.16 -9.96
N PHE A 145 13.14 -8.28 -9.94
CA PHE A 145 13.69 -9.62 -9.70
C PHE A 145 13.75 -10.47 -10.97
N GLY A 146 13.34 -9.92 -12.12
CA GLY A 146 13.49 -10.55 -13.43
C GLY A 146 12.25 -11.26 -13.97
N GLY A 147 11.08 -11.11 -13.33
CA GLY A 147 9.81 -11.70 -13.79
C GLY A 147 9.20 -11.10 -15.05
N GLY A 148 9.83 -10.08 -15.64
CA GLY A 148 9.29 -9.37 -16.80
C GLY A 148 8.14 -8.43 -16.44
N ALA A 149 7.31 -8.09 -17.43
CA ALA A 149 6.23 -7.10 -17.27
C ALA A 149 4.86 -7.73 -16.97
N ASP A 150 4.74 -9.06 -17.02
CA ASP A 150 3.44 -9.75 -16.98
C ASP A 150 2.71 -9.47 -15.66
N LEU A 151 3.37 -9.67 -14.51
CA LEU A 151 2.79 -9.37 -13.20
C LEU A 151 2.36 -7.90 -13.09
N LEU A 152 3.19 -6.96 -13.57
CA LEU A 152 2.84 -5.54 -13.56
C LEU A 152 1.59 -5.25 -14.42
N VAL A 153 1.50 -5.85 -15.61
CA VAL A 153 0.33 -5.72 -16.48
C VAL A 153 -0.91 -6.29 -15.81
N GLU A 154 -0.82 -7.45 -15.18
CA GLU A 154 -1.93 -8.06 -14.42
C GLU A 154 -2.41 -7.14 -13.29
N GLN A 155 -1.49 -6.52 -12.54
CA GLN A 155 -1.86 -5.57 -11.50
C GLN A 155 -2.56 -4.32 -12.07
N ILE A 156 -2.07 -3.77 -13.17
CA ILE A 156 -2.70 -2.61 -13.83
C ILE A 156 -4.11 -2.97 -14.31
N VAL A 157 -4.28 -4.14 -14.95
CA VAL A 157 -5.59 -4.62 -15.39
C VAL A 157 -6.52 -4.79 -14.19
N SER A 158 -6.06 -5.43 -13.11
CA SER A 158 -6.83 -5.60 -11.87
C SER A 158 -7.29 -4.26 -11.29
N ILE A 159 -6.39 -3.29 -11.18
CA ILE A 159 -6.69 -1.93 -10.70
C ILE A 159 -7.76 -1.27 -11.57
N VAL A 160 -7.61 -1.30 -12.90
CA VAL A 160 -8.58 -0.68 -13.82
C VAL A 160 -9.94 -1.34 -13.70
N VAL A 161 -10.00 -2.67 -13.64
CA VAL A 161 -11.25 -3.43 -13.50
C VAL A 161 -11.94 -3.07 -12.18
N VAL A 162 -11.21 -3.06 -11.06
CA VAL A 162 -11.76 -2.72 -9.74
C VAL A 162 -12.26 -1.27 -9.73
N LEU A 163 -11.51 -0.33 -10.30
CA LEU A 163 -11.93 1.08 -10.40
C LEU A 163 -13.21 1.24 -11.23
N VAL A 164 -13.26 0.64 -12.43
CA VAL A 164 -14.42 0.73 -13.32
C VAL A 164 -15.64 0.10 -12.67
N PHE A 165 -15.50 -1.12 -12.13
CA PHE A 165 -16.62 -1.80 -11.46
C PHE A 165 -17.12 -1.00 -10.26
N SER A 166 -16.22 -0.56 -9.38
CA SER A 166 -16.59 0.17 -8.16
C SER A 166 -17.26 1.50 -8.49
N PHE A 167 -16.76 2.22 -9.50
CA PHE A 167 -17.34 3.50 -9.90
C PHE A 167 -18.69 3.32 -10.59
N VAL A 168 -18.82 2.39 -11.53
CA VAL A 168 -20.05 2.20 -12.32
C VAL A 168 -21.20 1.59 -11.51
N VAL A 169 -20.90 0.68 -10.57
CA VAL A 169 -21.96 -0.03 -9.82
C VAL A 169 -22.41 0.76 -8.59
N THR A 170 -21.53 1.59 -8.02
CA THR A 170 -21.88 2.40 -6.83
C THR A 170 -22.57 3.72 -7.19
N THR A 171 -22.41 4.22 -8.43
CA THR A 171 -23.13 5.39 -8.96
C THR A 171 -24.61 5.11 -9.16
#